data_AF-A0A945DIJ7-F1
#
_entry.id   AF-A0A945DIJ7-F1
#
_cell.length_a   1.000
_cell.length_b   1.000
_cell.length_c   1.000
_cell.angle_alpha   90.00
_cell.angle_beta   90.00
_cell.angle_gamma   90.00
#
_symmetry.space_group_name_H-M   'P 1'
#
loop_
_entity.id
_entity.type
_entity.pdbx_description
1 polymer ?
#
loop_
_entity_poly.entity_id
_entity_poly.type
_entity_poly.pdbx_seq_one_letter_code
_entity_poly.pdbx_strand_id
1 'polypeptide(L)'
;MERAAIISLLRRTFKGGILQRLPKKRQDAEVFLALSLVGLDPAAFYEESEINVHLAAFLDIIASQEGSSDHITLRRYLVDLGFLRRATDGAVYRVSSERIDEVLPRNARDIDPKALFREVEMERLRRRREH
;
A
#
# COMPACT_ATOMS: atom_id res chain seq x y z
N MET A 1 -3.97 0.26 -15.07
CA MET A 1 -4.78 -0.90 -14.62
C MET A 1 -6.16 -0.38 -14.23
N GLU A 2 -7.25 -1.06 -14.55
CA GLU A 2 -8.60 -0.60 -14.18
C GLU A 2 -8.94 -0.92 -12.71
N ARG A 3 -9.88 -0.15 -12.13
CA ARG A 3 -10.34 -0.31 -10.73
C ARG A 3 -10.70 -1.75 -10.36
N ALA A 4 -11.45 -2.45 -11.21
CA ALA A 4 -11.85 -3.84 -10.96
C ALA A 4 -10.66 -4.81 -10.90
N ALA A 5 -9.66 -4.61 -11.76
CA ALA A 5 -8.43 -5.40 -11.75
C ALA A 5 -7.60 -5.16 -10.48
N ILE A 6 -7.59 -3.93 -9.95
CA ILE A 6 -6.93 -3.58 -8.69
C ILE A 6 -7.61 -4.29 -7.50
N ILE A 7 -8.95 -4.31 -7.46
CA ILE A 7 -9.68 -5.06 -6.42
C ILE A 7 -9.36 -6.55 -6.50
N SER A 8 -9.37 -7.13 -7.71
CA SER A 8 -9.00 -8.54 -7.94
C SER A 8 -7.58 -8.84 -7.49
N LEU A 9 -6.64 -7.95 -7.78
CA LEU A 9 -5.26 -8.03 -7.31
C LEU A 9 -5.19 -8.06 -5.78
N LEU A 10 -5.82 -7.10 -5.09
CA LEU A 10 -5.79 -7.02 -3.63
C LEU A 10 -6.39 -8.28 -2.99
N ARG A 11 -7.55 -8.75 -3.48
CA ARG A 11 -8.15 -10.00 -3.02
C ARG A 11 -7.23 -11.21 -3.19
N ARG A 12 -6.53 -11.30 -4.33
CA ARG A 12 -5.55 -12.38 -4.57
C ARG A 12 -4.37 -12.29 -3.62
N THR A 13 -3.88 -11.08 -3.36
CA THR A 13 -2.78 -10.82 -2.42
C THR A 13 -3.15 -11.23 -1.00
N PHE A 14 -4.37 -10.90 -0.55
CA PHE A 14 -4.87 -11.20 0.79
C PHE A 14 -5.46 -12.61 0.95
N LYS A 15 -5.61 -13.39 -0.13
CA LYS A 15 -6.18 -14.75 -0.08
C LYS A 15 -5.44 -15.68 0.89
N GLY A 16 -4.12 -15.47 1.06
CA GLY A 16 -3.28 -16.22 2.00
C GLY A 16 -3.42 -15.76 3.46
N GLY A 17 -4.07 -14.62 3.70
CA GLY A 17 -4.11 -13.91 4.97
C GLY A 17 -3.20 -12.69 4.95
N ILE A 18 -2.60 -12.41 6.11
CA ILE A 18 -1.71 -11.29 6.34
C ILE A 18 -0.62 -11.22 5.24
N LEU A 19 -0.38 -10.01 4.74
CA LEU A 19 0.65 -9.70 3.76
C LEU A 19 2.03 -10.02 4.33
N GLN A 20 2.67 -11.05 3.77
CA GLN A 20 4.03 -11.43 4.12
C GLN A 20 5.08 -10.77 3.22
N ARG A 21 4.69 -10.43 1.98
CA ARG A 21 5.54 -9.84 0.96
C ARG A 21 4.71 -9.06 -0.06
N LEU A 22 5.31 -8.08 -0.71
CA LEU A 22 4.71 -7.39 -1.85
C LEU A 22 4.37 -8.35 -3.01
N PRO A 23 3.40 -7.99 -3.87
CA PRO A 23 3.13 -8.73 -5.10
C PRO A 23 4.40 -8.95 -5.93
N LYS A 24 4.56 -10.16 -6.51
CA LYS A 24 5.76 -10.50 -7.30
C LYS A 24 5.84 -9.74 -8.63
N LYS A 25 4.70 -9.43 -9.24
CA LYS A 25 4.67 -8.70 -10.51
C LYS A 25 4.94 -7.23 -10.21
N ARG A 26 5.88 -6.64 -10.93
CA ARG A 26 6.28 -5.23 -10.74
C ARG A 26 5.09 -4.28 -10.75
N GLN A 27 4.23 -4.37 -11.77
CA GLN A 27 3.05 -3.50 -11.90
C GLN A 27 2.09 -3.64 -10.72
N ASP A 28 1.88 -4.88 -10.23
CA ASP A 28 1.02 -5.13 -9.08
C ASP A 28 1.62 -4.53 -7.78
N ALA A 29 2.94 -4.61 -7.64
CA ALA A 29 3.65 -4.00 -6.50
C ALA A 29 3.58 -2.48 -6.54
N GLU A 30 3.78 -1.87 -7.72
CA GLU A 30 3.67 -0.43 -7.93
C GLU A 30 2.25 0.09 -7.62
N VAL A 31 1.20 -0.63 -8.01
CA VAL A 31 -0.19 -0.30 -7.63
C VAL A 31 -0.39 -0.38 -6.12
N PHE A 32 0.13 -1.41 -5.46
CA PHE A 32 0.04 -1.55 -3.99
C PHE A 32 0.77 -0.41 -3.26
N LEU A 33 1.95 -0.03 -3.76
CA LEU A 33 2.73 1.10 -3.25
C LEU A 33 2.02 2.44 -3.46
N ALA A 34 1.39 2.66 -4.61
CA ALA A 34 0.60 3.87 -4.84
C ALA A 34 -0.61 3.96 -3.90
N LEU A 35 -1.28 2.83 -3.64
CA LEU A 35 -2.39 2.76 -2.68
C LEU A 35 -1.95 3.08 -1.25
N SER A 36 -0.71 2.77 -0.85
CA SER A 36 -0.23 3.07 0.51
C SER A 36 -0.03 4.56 0.75
N LEU A 37 0.08 5.38 -0.30
CA LEU A 37 0.20 6.84 -0.20
C LEU A 37 -1.13 7.58 -0.32
N VAL A 38 -2.23 6.88 -0.60
CA VAL A 38 -3.57 7.48 -0.62
C VAL A 38 -3.86 8.10 0.75
N GLY A 39 -4.31 9.36 0.74
CA GLY A 39 -4.59 10.12 1.96
C GLY A 39 -3.50 11.14 2.32
N LEU A 40 -2.30 11.02 1.74
CA LEU A 40 -1.28 12.08 1.82
C LEU A 40 -1.55 13.14 0.74
N ASP A 41 -1.31 14.40 1.10
CA ASP A 41 -1.40 15.55 0.21
C ASP A 41 -0.11 15.71 -0.61
N PRO A 42 -0.16 15.61 -1.96
CA PRO A 42 1.02 15.82 -2.80
C PRO A 42 1.57 17.25 -2.81
N ALA A 43 0.82 18.23 -2.31
CA ALA A 43 1.29 19.60 -2.12
C ALA A 43 2.05 19.81 -0.81
N ALA A 44 1.89 18.90 0.16
CA ALA A 44 2.52 18.99 1.47
C ALA A 44 3.95 18.43 1.49
N PHE A 45 4.68 18.85 2.50
CA PHE A 45 6.00 18.33 2.88
C PHE A 45 5.83 17.50 4.15
N TYR A 46 6.49 16.36 4.19
CA TYR A 46 6.41 15.42 5.31
C TYR A 46 7.80 15.14 5.87
N GLU A 47 7.90 15.06 7.17
CA GLU A 47 9.06 14.45 7.82
C GLU A 47 9.07 12.93 7.62
N GLU A 48 10.23 12.32 7.83
CA GLU A 48 10.34 10.86 7.83
C GLU A 48 9.41 10.20 8.85
N SER A 49 9.27 10.82 10.03
CA SER A 49 8.41 10.37 11.13
C SER A 49 6.93 10.30 10.70
N GLU A 50 6.44 11.33 10.01
CA GLU A 50 5.06 11.41 9.52
C GLU A 50 4.79 10.34 8.45
N ILE A 51 5.71 10.16 7.50
CA ILE A 51 5.62 9.08 6.51
C ILE A 51 5.62 7.71 7.21
N ASN A 52 6.50 7.51 8.19
CA ASN A 52 6.57 6.24 8.91
C ASN A 52 5.27 5.95 9.65
N VAL A 53 4.68 6.93 10.34
CA VAL A 53 3.38 6.79 11.02
C VAL A 53 2.27 6.43 10.03
N HIS A 54 2.20 7.13 8.88
CA HIS A 54 1.21 6.85 7.84
C HIS A 54 1.34 5.42 7.29
N LEU A 55 2.57 5.01 6.95
CA LEU A 55 2.83 3.68 6.41
C LEU A 55 2.64 2.56 7.45
N ALA A 56 3.02 2.80 8.71
CA ALA A 56 2.75 1.88 9.81
C ALA A 56 1.23 1.71 10.00
N ALA A 57 0.48 2.82 10.02
CA ALA A 57 -0.96 2.77 10.09
C ALA A 57 -1.58 2.04 8.88
N PHE A 58 -1.04 2.24 7.66
CA PHE A 58 -1.48 1.50 6.48
C PHE A 58 -1.30 -0.02 6.64
N LEU A 59 -0.16 -0.45 7.18
CA LEU A 59 0.23 -1.85 7.32
C LEU A 59 -0.39 -2.57 8.53
N ASP A 60 -0.72 -1.86 9.61
CA ASP A 60 -1.08 -2.40 10.93
C ASP A 60 -2.09 -3.57 10.92
N ILE A 61 -3.06 -3.55 10.00
CA ILE A 61 -4.12 -4.57 9.93
C ILE A 61 -3.86 -5.59 8.82
N ILE A 62 -3.07 -5.22 7.80
CA ILE A 62 -2.93 -6.02 6.57
C ILE A 62 -1.59 -6.75 6.47
N ALA A 63 -0.58 -6.40 7.27
CA ALA A 63 0.76 -6.97 7.26
C ALA A 63 1.22 -7.39 8.66
N SER A 64 2.14 -8.36 8.74
CA SER A 64 2.66 -8.87 10.02
C SER A 64 3.75 -7.93 10.52
N GLN A 65 3.68 -7.52 11.80
CA GLN A 65 4.73 -6.72 12.43
C GLN A 65 6.08 -7.47 12.56
N GLU A 66 6.08 -8.80 12.46
CA GLU A 66 7.30 -9.62 12.56
C GLU A 66 7.97 -9.91 11.19
N GLY A 67 7.42 -9.38 10.09
CA GLY A 67 7.89 -9.68 8.72
C GLY A 67 8.79 -8.61 8.09
N SER A 68 9.50 -8.98 7.03
CA SER A 68 10.31 -8.09 6.16
C SER A 68 9.55 -6.94 5.48
N SER A 69 8.22 -6.87 5.66
CA SER A 69 7.32 -5.85 5.13
C SER A 69 7.03 -4.76 6.17
N ASP A 70 8.05 -4.31 6.89
CA ASP A 70 7.94 -3.19 7.81
C ASP A 70 7.85 -1.85 7.03
N HIS A 71 7.25 -0.83 7.66
CA HIS A 71 7.04 0.50 7.09
C HIS A 71 8.35 1.14 6.56
N ILE A 72 9.49 0.79 7.15
CA ILE A 72 10.83 1.21 6.68
C ILE A 72 11.13 0.64 5.29
N THR A 73 10.93 -0.66 5.08
CA THR A 73 11.15 -1.31 3.78
C THR A 73 10.20 -0.73 2.73
N LEU A 74 8.94 -0.51 3.11
CA LEU A 74 7.94 0.09 2.22
C LEU A 74 8.33 1.51 1.80
N ARG A 75 8.76 2.35 2.75
CA ARG A 75 9.27 3.71 2.46
C ARG A 75 10.45 3.69 1.50
N ARG A 76 11.41 2.77 1.69
CA ARG A 76 12.54 2.65 0.77
C ARG A 76 12.10 2.33 -0.65
N TYR A 77 11.20 1.37 -0.85
CA TYR A 77 10.64 1.09 -2.18
C TYR A 77 9.91 2.29 -2.78
N LEU A 78 9.18 3.06 -1.96
CA LEU A 78 8.49 4.27 -2.43
C LEU A 78 9.47 5.33 -2.91
N VAL A 79 10.62 5.49 -2.26
CA VAL A 79 11.69 6.39 -2.71
C VAL A 79 12.35 5.84 -3.98
N ASP A 80 12.80 4.59 -3.95
CA ASP A 80 13.54 3.95 -5.06
C ASP A 80 12.73 3.93 -6.36
N LEU A 81 11.40 3.82 -6.27
CA LEU A 81 10.49 3.80 -7.41
C LEU A 81 9.86 5.17 -7.74
N GLY A 82 10.28 6.23 -7.04
CA GLY A 82 9.92 7.62 -7.33
C GLY A 82 8.52 8.06 -6.88
N PHE A 83 7.85 7.26 -6.04
CA PHE A 83 6.57 7.63 -5.43
C PHE A 83 6.74 8.66 -4.30
N LEU A 84 7.86 8.59 -3.58
CA LEU A 84 8.31 9.60 -2.64
C LEU A 84 9.58 10.25 -3.17
N ARG A 85 9.60 11.59 -3.22
CA ARG A 85 10.80 12.36 -3.47
C ARG A 85 11.37 12.82 -2.14
N ARG A 86 12.64 12.56 -1.91
CA ARG A 86 13.36 12.96 -0.70
C ARG A 86 14.23 14.18 -1.03
N ALA A 87 14.20 15.20 -0.18
CA ALA A 87 15.11 16.34 -0.28
C ALA A 87 16.57 15.90 -0.10
N THR A 88 17.52 16.71 -0.60
CA THR A 88 18.96 16.38 -0.58
C THR A 88 19.55 16.29 0.84
N ASP A 89 18.96 17.00 1.81
CA ASP A 89 19.30 16.89 3.23
C ASP A 89 18.72 15.63 3.90
N GLY A 90 17.84 14.93 3.18
CA GLY A 90 17.20 13.72 3.63
C GLY A 90 16.08 13.90 4.67
N ALA A 91 15.76 15.14 5.06
CA ALA A 91 14.85 15.44 6.17
C ALA A 91 13.38 15.45 5.74
N VAL A 92 13.13 15.81 4.48
CA VAL A 92 11.78 16.07 3.97
C VAL A 92 11.43 15.16 2.80
N TYR A 93 10.19 14.69 2.80
CA TYR A 93 9.56 13.86 1.79
C TYR A 93 8.42 14.60 1.12
N ARG A 94 8.19 14.31 -0.15
CA ARG A 94 7.03 14.77 -0.90
C ARG A 94 6.48 13.64 -1.77
N VAL A 95 5.16 13.50 -1.80
CA VAL A 95 4.48 12.53 -2.67
C VAL A 95 4.54 12.99 -4.13
N SER A 96 4.89 12.06 -5.01
CA SER A 96 4.89 12.28 -6.47
C SER A 96 3.52 11.96 -7.05
N SER A 97 2.67 12.97 -7.22
CA SER A 97 1.34 12.80 -7.82
C SER A 97 1.40 12.26 -9.25
N GLU A 98 2.37 12.72 -10.03
CA GLU A 98 2.69 12.23 -11.38
C GLU A 98 2.91 10.71 -11.38
N ARG A 99 3.78 10.22 -10.50
CA ARG A 99 4.10 8.80 -10.40
C ARG A 99 2.90 7.96 -9.95
N ILE A 100 2.04 8.51 -9.09
CA ILE A 100 0.78 7.86 -8.68
C ILE A 100 -0.18 7.79 -9.87
N ASP A 101 -0.37 8.90 -10.60
CA ASP A 101 -1.27 8.97 -11.76
C ASP A 101 -0.89 7.98 -12.88
N GLU A 102 0.39 7.64 -13.03
CA GLU A 102 0.87 6.63 -14.00
C GLU A 102 0.37 5.20 -13.72
N VAL A 103 0.21 4.84 -12.44
CA VAL A 103 -0.03 3.44 -12.04
C VAL A 103 -1.41 3.22 -11.43
N LEU A 104 -1.97 4.24 -10.77
CA LEU A 104 -3.22 4.18 -10.01
C LEU A 104 -4.22 5.20 -10.60
N PRO A 105 -5.24 4.74 -11.35
CA PRO A 105 -6.22 5.64 -11.92
C PRO A 105 -7.03 6.34 -10.83
N ARG A 106 -7.50 7.56 -11.11
CA ARG A 106 -8.18 8.42 -10.13
C ARG A 106 -9.39 7.77 -9.47
N ASN A 107 -10.16 6.99 -10.23
CA ASN A 107 -11.33 6.26 -9.75
C ASN A 107 -11.02 5.04 -8.87
N ALA A 108 -9.74 4.72 -8.66
CA ALA A 108 -9.29 3.64 -7.78
C ALA A 108 -8.59 4.15 -6.51
N ARG A 109 -8.45 5.48 -6.35
CA ARG A 109 -7.85 6.09 -5.16
C ARG A 109 -8.76 6.04 -3.93
N ASP A 110 -10.04 5.73 -4.12
CA ASP A 110 -11.02 5.52 -3.05
C ASP A 110 -11.01 4.08 -2.50
N ILE A 111 -10.27 3.17 -3.13
CA ILE A 111 -10.16 1.79 -2.66
C ILE A 111 -9.47 1.79 -1.31
N ASP A 112 -10.13 1.23 -0.30
CA ASP A 112 -9.55 0.96 1.02
C ASP A 112 -9.02 -0.50 1.07
N PRO A 113 -7.69 -0.71 1.05
CA PRO A 113 -7.13 -2.05 1.16
C PRO A 113 -7.42 -2.73 2.50
N LYS A 114 -7.62 -1.97 3.60
CA LYS A 114 -7.94 -2.53 4.91
C LYS A 114 -9.35 -3.09 4.93
N ALA A 115 -10.31 -2.39 4.35
CA ALA A 115 -11.68 -2.88 4.20
C ALA A 115 -11.72 -4.18 3.38
N LEU A 116 -11.02 -4.21 2.24
CA LEU A 116 -10.91 -5.42 1.41
C LEU A 116 -10.23 -6.58 2.13
N PHE A 117 -9.18 -6.32 2.89
CA PHE A 117 -8.53 -7.35 3.71
C PHE A 117 -9.49 -7.96 4.73
N ARG A 118 -10.23 -7.12 5.48
CA ARG A 118 -11.23 -7.57 6.46
C ARG A 118 -12.31 -8.42 5.81
N GLU A 119 -12.77 -8.03 4.62
CA GLU A 119 -13.77 -8.80 3.87
C GLU A 119 -13.24 -10.21 3.52
N VAL A 120 -12.02 -10.30 2.99
CA VAL A 120 -11.38 -11.58 2.63
C VAL A 120 -11.17 -12.45 3.88
N GLU A 121 -10.73 -11.88 5.00
CA GLU A 121 -10.59 -12.63 6.26
C GLU A 121 -11.93 -13.16 6.77
N MET A 122 -12.99 -12.35 6.70
CA MET A 122 -14.34 -12.79 7.09
C MET A 122 -14.86 -13.92 6.21
N GLU A 123 -14.64 -13.86 4.89
CA GLU A 123 -14.96 -14.96 3.96
C GLU A 123 -14.22 -16.25 4.33
N ARG A 124 -12.93 -16.15 4.68
CA ARG A 124 -12.13 -17.32 5.11
C ARG A 124 -12.64 -17.93 6.40
N LEU A 125 -13.01 -17.10 7.38
CA LEU A 125 -13.57 -17.57 8.65
C LEU A 125 -14.92 -18.26 8.46
N ARG A 126 -15.79 -17.75 7.57
CA ARG A 126 -17.07 -18.41 7.22
C ARG A 126 -16.84 -19.81 6.64
N ARG A 127 -15.95 -19.93 5.65
CA ARG A 127 -15.63 -21.23 5.02
C ARG A 127 -15.06 -22.25 6.00
N ARG A 128 -14.31 -21.83 7.02
CA ARG A 128 -13.79 -22.73 8.07
C ARG A 128 -14.87 -23.21 9.04
N ARG A 129 -16.00 -22.51 9.18
CA ARG A 129 -17.11 -22.89 10.07
C ARG A 129 -18.12 -23.82 9.39
N GLU A 130 -18.15 -23.82 8.06
CA GLU A 130 -19.03 -24.65 7.24
C GLU A 130 -18.43 -26.03 6.90
N HIS A 131 -17.19 -26.29 7.32
CA HIS A 131 -16.40 -27.49 7.03
C HIS A 131 -15.96 -28.15 8.34
#